data_AF-A0A6B8TW36-F1
#
_entry.id   AF-A0A6B8TW36-F1
#
_cell.length_a   1.000
_cell.length_b   1.000
_cell.length_c   1.000
_cell.angle_alpha   90.00
_cell.angle_beta   90.00
_cell.angle_gamma   90.00
#
_symmetry.space_group_name_H-M   'P 1'
#
loop_
_entity.id
_entity.type
_entity.pdbx_description
1 polymer ?
#
loop_
_entity_poly.entity_id
_entity_poly.type
_entity_poly.pdbx_seq_one_letter_code
_entity_poly.pdbx_strand_id
1 'polypeptide(L)'
;MIDPWIAVAVMFTVTYALRAVPLLLVRGELRNQRLRTFLEFTPYAVLTAMTLPAVIHATAYWYSGVAGILAAILLAWRGMSLMPVAIGAAATVWVVEMFAALG
;
A
#
# COMPACT_ATOMS: atom_id res chain seq x y z
N MET A 1 -37.13 -5.40 1.51
CA MET A 1 -36.70 -4.45 2.56
C MET A 1 -35.93 -5.27 3.58
N ILE A 2 -34.60 -5.22 3.55
CA ILE A 2 -33.76 -5.90 4.56
C ILE A 2 -33.49 -4.84 5.62
N ASP A 3 -33.89 -5.12 6.85
CA ASP A 3 -33.73 -4.15 7.94
C ASP A 3 -32.23 -3.85 8.15
N PRO A 4 -31.84 -2.57 8.21
CA PRO A 4 -30.43 -2.17 8.32
C PRO A 4 -29.71 -2.80 9.52
N TRP A 5 -30.45 -3.18 10.57
CA TRP A 5 -29.93 -3.90 11.74
C TRP A 5 -29.34 -5.28 11.40
N ILE A 6 -29.94 -6.01 10.46
CA ILE A 6 -29.43 -7.33 10.05
C ILE A 6 -28.13 -7.17 9.26
N ALA A 7 -28.06 -6.16 8.38
CA ALA A 7 -26.84 -5.86 7.63
C ALA A 7 -25.67 -5.47 8.56
N VAL A 8 -25.93 -4.65 9.59
CA VAL A 8 -24.92 -4.29 10.60
C VAL A 8 -24.47 -5.50 11.41
N ALA A 9 -25.40 -6.37 11.84
CA ALA A 9 -25.06 -7.58 12.58
C ALA A 9 -24.18 -8.53 11.75
N VAL A 10 -24.52 -8.76 10.49
CA VAL A 10 -23.74 -9.61 9.58
C VAL A 10 -22.37 -8.99 9.30
N MET A 11 -22.29 -7.70 9.03
CA MET A 11 -21.02 -6.99 8.81
C MET A 11 -20.12 -7.07 10.06
N PHE A 12 -20.70 -6.88 11.24
CA PHE A 12 -19.99 -7.01 12.52
C PHE A 12 -19.42 -8.41 12.70
N THR A 13 -20.25 -9.45 12.55
CA THR A 13 -19.81 -10.85 12.69
C THR A 13 -18.71 -11.21 11.70
N VAL A 14 -18.88 -10.87 10.42
CA VAL A 14 -17.91 -11.20 9.37
C VAL A 14 -16.58 -10.45 9.59
N THR A 15 -16.63 -9.15 9.90
CA THR A 15 -15.43 -8.33 10.12
C THR A 15 -14.66 -8.78 11.36
N TYR A 16 -15.38 -9.09 12.44
CA TYR A 16 -14.75 -9.52 13.69
C TYR A 16 -14.17 -10.93 13.54
N ALA A 17 -14.87 -11.85 12.86
CA ALA A 17 -14.34 -13.17 12.57
C ALA A 17 -13.05 -13.08 11.72
N LEU A 18 -13.06 -12.34 10.60
CA LEU A 18 -11.89 -12.20 9.73
C LEU A 18 -10.68 -11.54 10.40
N ARG A 19 -10.87 -10.66 11.40
CA ARG A 19 -9.77 -10.03 12.15
C ARG A 19 -9.34 -10.84 13.38
N ALA A 20 -10.28 -11.49 14.07
CA ALA A 20 -9.99 -12.29 15.25
C ALA A 20 -9.36 -13.63 14.86
N VAL A 21 -9.75 -14.25 13.74
CA VAL A 21 -9.17 -15.50 13.24
C VAL A 21 -7.65 -15.41 13.07
N PRO A 22 -7.07 -14.42 12.36
CA PRO A 22 -5.62 -14.31 12.26
C PRO A 22 -4.98 -14.03 13.62
N LEU A 23 -5.59 -13.22 14.49
CA LEU A 23 -5.08 -12.93 15.84
C LEU A 23 -5.16 -14.13 16.80
N LEU A 24 -6.11 -15.03 16.62
CA LEU A 24 -6.29 -16.23 17.44
C LEU A 24 -5.42 -17.40 16.94
N LEU A 25 -5.27 -17.53 15.62
CA LEU A 25 -4.47 -18.60 15.01
C LEU A 25 -2.96 -18.35 15.11
N VAL A 26 -2.53 -17.07 15.12
CA VAL A 26 -1.11 -16.67 15.19
C VAL A 26 -0.58 -16.56 16.64
N ARG A 27 -1.41 -16.83 17.66
CA ARG A 27 -1.00 -16.78 19.09
C ARG A 27 -0.11 -17.95 19.56
N GLY A 28 0.14 -18.95 18.73
CA GLY A 28 1.11 -20.01 19.01
C GLY A 28 2.47 -19.65 18.42
N GLU A 29 3.56 -19.86 19.16
CA GLU A 29 4.93 -19.76 18.66
C GLU A 29 5.02 -20.45 17.28
N LEU A 30 5.22 -19.66 16.22
CA LEU A 30 5.47 -20.16 14.88
C LEU A 30 6.81 -20.90 14.89
N ARG A 31 6.79 -22.17 15.31
CA ARG A 31 7.95 -23.04 15.47
C ARG A 31 8.70 -23.27 14.14
N ASN A 32 8.03 -22.99 13.02
CA ASN A 32 8.61 -23.01 11.68
C ASN A 32 8.85 -21.59 11.15
N GLN A 33 10.13 -21.26 10.98
CA GLN A 33 10.60 -19.98 10.41
C GLN A 33 9.97 -19.66 9.05
N ARG A 34 9.70 -20.68 8.21
CA ARG A 34 9.08 -20.49 6.89
C ARG A 34 7.68 -19.88 6.96
N LEU A 35 6.85 -20.30 7.92
CA LEU A 35 5.47 -19.81 8.02
C LEU A 35 5.43 -18.40 8.61
N ARG A 36 6.34 -18.08 9.53
CA ARG A 36 6.52 -16.72 10.07
C ARG A 36 6.94 -15.75 8.97
N THR A 37 8.01 -16.08 8.23
CA THR A 37 8.48 -15.23 7.13
C THR A 37 7.42 -15.09 6.04
N PHE A 38 6.67 -16.15 5.72
CA PHE A 38 5.59 -16.06 4.74
C PHE A 38 4.48 -15.09 5.18
N LEU A 39 3.99 -15.20 6.43
CA LEU A 39 2.94 -14.30 6.94
C LEU A 39 3.43 -12.86 7.13
N GLU A 40 4.70 -12.64 7.47
CA GLU A 40 5.27 -11.31 7.67
C GLU A 40 5.51 -10.58 6.33
N PHE A 41 5.89 -11.31 5.28
CA PHE A 41 6.11 -10.74 3.95
C PHE A 41 4.84 -10.65 3.08
N THR A 42 3.83 -11.49 3.30
CA THR A 42 2.57 -11.47 2.52
C THR A 42 1.85 -10.10 2.54
N PRO A 43 1.54 -9.49 3.70
CA PRO A 43 0.84 -8.21 3.72
C PRO A 43 1.70 -7.09 3.12
N TYR A 44 3.03 -7.14 3.27
CA TYR A 44 3.94 -6.16 2.68
C TYR A 44 3.97 -6.27 1.15
N ALA A 45 4.02 -7.50 0.60
CA ALA A 45 3.94 -7.76 -0.83
C ALA A 45 2.58 -7.37 -1.43
N VAL A 46 1.50 -7.56 -0.69
CA VAL A 46 0.15 -7.13 -1.13
C VAL A 46 0.04 -5.61 -1.09
N LEU A 47 0.53 -4.94 -0.05
CA LEU A 47 0.56 -3.47 0.02
C LEU A 47 1.33 -2.87 -1.16
N THR A 48 2.50 -3.41 -1.51
CA THR A 48 3.24 -2.96 -2.70
C THR A 48 2.52 -3.31 -3.99
N ALA A 49 1.92 -4.48 -4.11
CA ALA A 49 1.12 -4.84 -5.29
C ALA A 49 -0.14 -3.96 -5.47
N MET A 50 -0.64 -3.31 -4.40
CA MET A 50 -1.72 -2.32 -4.49
C MET A 50 -1.21 -0.93 -4.85
N THR A 51 -0.05 -0.51 -4.31
CA THR A 51 0.49 0.84 -4.55
C THR A 51 1.24 0.96 -5.87
N LEU A 52 1.99 -0.07 -6.28
CA LEU A 52 2.72 -0.09 -7.54
C LEU A 52 1.84 0.21 -8.76
N PRO A 53 0.71 -0.48 -8.99
CA PRO A 53 -0.16 -0.17 -10.14
C PRO A 53 -0.82 1.20 -10.00
N ALA A 54 -1.19 1.62 -8.79
CA ALA A 54 -1.80 2.93 -8.56
C ALA A 54 -0.85 4.08 -8.93
N VAL A 55 0.44 3.95 -8.61
CA VAL A 55 1.46 4.96 -8.95
C VAL A 55 1.71 5.00 -10.46
N ILE A 56 1.76 3.84 -11.11
CA ILE A 56 2.00 3.75 -12.56
C ILE A 56 0.81 4.30 -13.37
N HIS A 57 -0.43 4.03 -12.91
CA HIS A 57 -1.64 4.51 -13.57
C HIS A 57 -2.05 5.94 -13.22
N ALA A 58 -1.53 6.53 -12.14
CA ALA A 58 -1.82 7.91 -11.77
C ALA A 58 -1.19 8.94 -12.74
N THR A 59 -0.19 8.54 -13.53
CA THR A 59 0.50 9.42 -14.50
C THR A 59 0.12 9.10 -15.94
N ALA A 60 -0.10 10.13 -16.77
CA ALA A 60 -0.59 10.00 -18.16
C ALA A 60 0.37 9.26 -19.12
N TYR A 61 1.66 9.12 -18.78
CA TYR A 61 2.67 8.39 -19.57
C TYR A 61 3.45 7.40 -18.70
N TRP A 62 3.58 6.16 -19.18
CA TRP A 62 4.34 5.07 -18.54
C TRP A 62 5.76 5.50 -18.09
N TYR A 63 6.43 6.34 -18.88
CA TYR A 63 7.77 6.86 -18.57
C TYR A 63 7.80 7.83 -17.37
N SER A 64 6.73 8.59 -17.14
CA SER A 64 6.61 9.50 -15.99
C SER A 64 6.43 8.70 -14.68
N GLY A 65 5.65 7.63 -14.71
CA GLY A 65 5.45 6.75 -13.55
C GLY A 65 6.75 6.09 -13.06
N VAL A 66 7.61 5.63 -13.98
CA VAL A 66 8.92 5.05 -13.63
C VAL A 66 9.88 6.12 -13.08
N ALA A 67 9.90 7.32 -13.67
CA ALA A 67 10.70 8.43 -13.18
C ALA A 67 10.23 8.90 -11.78
N GLY A 68 8.91 8.93 -11.54
CA GLY A 68 8.32 9.25 -10.24
C GLY A 68 8.66 8.24 -9.16
N ILE A 69 8.63 6.94 -9.47
CA ILE A 69 9.05 5.87 -8.55
C ILE A 69 10.54 6.03 -8.20
N LEU A 70 11.42 6.27 -9.18
CA LEU A 70 12.85 6.46 -8.95
C LEU A 70 13.12 7.71 -8.10
N ALA A 71 12.45 8.83 -8.37
CA ALA A 71 12.58 10.05 -7.58
C ALA A 71 12.07 9.85 -6.14
N ALA A 72 10.94 9.16 -5.96
CA ALA A 72 10.38 8.85 -4.65
C ALA A 72 11.31 7.94 -3.82
N ILE A 73 11.92 6.92 -4.44
CA ILE A 73 12.90 6.03 -3.79
C ILE A 73 14.13 6.82 -3.36
N LEU A 74 14.65 7.69 -4.24
CA LEU A 74 15.84 8.51 -3.97
C LEU A 74 15.60 9.50 -2.81
N LEU A 75 14.40 10.10 -2.73
CA LEU A 75 14.02 10.99 -1.64
C LEU A 75 13.75 10.24 -0.33
N ALA A 76 13.13 9.06 -0.40
CA ALA A 76 12.84 8.21 0.76
C ALA A 76 14.12 7.69 1.43
N TRP A 77 15.18 7.44 0.67
CA TRP A 77 16.50 7.05 1.19
C TRP A 77 17.14 8.09 2.10
N ARG A 78 16.70 9.36 2.06
CA ARG A 78 17.22 10.41 2.94
C ARG A 78 16.60 10.43 4.34
N GLY A 79 15.75 9.46 4.69
CA GLY A 79 15.24 9.25 6.06
C GLY A 79 14.32 10.37 6.56
N MET A 80 13.69 11.12 5.66
CA MET A 80 12.80 12.24 6.01
C MET A 80 11.41 11.73 6.40
N SER A 81 10.71 12.49 7.25
CA SER A 81 9.36 12.15 7.71
C SER A 81 8.38 11.97 6.54
N LEU A 82 7.36 11.13 6.72
CA LEU A 82 6.44 10.69 5.65
C LEU A 82 5.81 11.87 4.89
N MET A 83 5.51 12.98 5.59
CA MET A 83 4.93 14.20 5.02
C MET A 83 5.86 14.93 4.02
N PRO A 84 7.10 15.33 4.38
CA PRO A 84 8.01 15.96 3.43
C PRO A 84 8.44 15.02 2.28
N VAL A 85 8.47 13.71 2.49
CA VAL A 85 8.73 12.74 1.40
C VAL A 85 7.57 12.75 0.39
N ALA A 86 6.32 12.75 0.86
CA ALA A 86 5.14 12.78 -0.02
C ALA A 86 5.05 14.09 -0.81
N ILE A 87 5.26 15.24 -0.15
CA ILE A 87 5.23 16.56 -0.80
C ILE A 87 6.39 16.70 -1.79
N GLY A 88 7.58 16.24 -1.41
CA GLY A 88 8.75 16.25 -2.29
C GLY A 88 8.57 15.37 -3.51
N ALA A 89 8.05 14.14 -3.35
CA ALA A 89 7.75 13.24 -4.45
C ALA A 89 6.64 13.80 -5.37
N ALA A 90 5.58 14.38 -4.82
CA ALA A 90 4.53 15.01 -5.62
C ALA A 90 5.06 16.21 -6.41
N ALA A 91 5.91 17.05 -5.80
CA ALA A 91 6.53 18.19 -6.46
C ALA A 91 7.51 17.76 -7.56
N THR A 92 8.31 16.72 -7.33
CA THR A 92 9.23 16.21 -8.37
C THR A 92 8.48 15.55 -9.52
N VAL A 93 7.44 14.75 -9.26
CA VAL A 93 6.56 14.20 -10.31
C VAL A 93 5.92 15.32 -11.12
N TRP A 94 5.41 16.37 -10.47
CA TRP A 94 4.80 17.52 -11.15
C TRP A 94 5.80 18.24 -12.06
N VAL A 95 7.03 18.47 -11.60
CA VAL A 95 8.09 19.10 -12.42
C VAL A 95 8.49 18.20 -13.58
N VAL A 96 8.69 16.90 -13.35
CA VAL A 96 9.07 15.93 -14.39
C VAL A 96 7.96 15.78 -15.43
N GLU A 97 6.69 15.75 -15.01
CA GLU A 97 5.55 15.67 -15.91
C GLU A 97 5.41 16.96 -16.73
N MET A 98 5.68 18.13 -16.14
CA MET A 98 5.67 19.42 -16.86
C MET A 98 6.79 19.51 -17.90
N PHE A 99 7.98 18.96 -17.63
CA PHE A 99 9.07 18.88 -18.60
C PHE A 99 8.84 17.81 -19.67
N ALA A 100 8.22 16.68 -19.33
CA ALA A 100 7.89 15.61 -20.27
C ALA A 100 6.69 15.94 -21.17
N ALA A 101 5.76 16.79 -20.71
CA ALA A 101 4.62 17.26 -21.50
C ALA A 101 4.95 18.43 -22.45
N LEU A 102 6.12 19.05 -22.30
CA LEU A 102 6.60 20.16 -23.14
C LEU A 102 7.52 19.71 -24.28
N GLY A 103 7.86 18.41 -24.37
CA GLY A 103 8.65 17.80 -25.44
C GLY A 103 7.84 16.80 -26.24
#